data_AF-A0A7V7RKR9-F1
#
_entry.id   AF-A0A7V7RKR9-F1
#
_cell.length_a   1.000
_cell.length_b   1.000
_cell.length_c   1.000
_cell.angle_alpha   90.00
_cell.angle_beta   90.00
_cell.angle_gamma   90.00
#
_symmetry.space_group_name_H-M   'P 1'
#
loop_
_entity.id
_entity.type
_entity.pdbx_description
1 polymer ?
#
loop_
_entity_poly.entity_id
_entity_poly.type
_entity_poly.pdbx_seq_one_letter_code
_entity_poly.pdbx_strand_id
1 'polypeptide(L)'
;MIKNKKLLYLAFIPYIISMALNFPFPHERPYGETLLEIFNIPIRSANGFHIMGILSLALLFASFFLLVRSIAKYQGRMVLLAILVAVFAPSMLANAYQQTFADGIYAVSYDREWSNCRFEMIGESTLRGECDLPFENYNSNDVQFTLEFNESFYFEDDIKMESLLNISGPHTVELAGHERKVEKVYAEIDVTEIENHVDSGTSSGVSIVIKSGENMRRL
;
A
#
# COMPACT_ATOMS: atom_id res chain seq x y z
N MET A 1 -16.70 20.18 30.99
CA MET A 1 -15.86 19.81 29.81
C MET A 1 -16.58 18.76 28.96
N ILE A 2 -16.94 17.61 29.53
CA ILE A 2 -17.83 16.62 28.89
C ILE A 2 -19.27 16.86 29.37
N LYS A 3 -20.21 17.01 28.45
CA LYS A 3 -21.65 17.19 28.71
C LYS A 3 -22.36 15.85 28.88
N ASN A 4 -22.02 14.86 28.05
CA ASN A 4 -22.66 13.54 28.07
C ASN A 4 -21.63 12.43 27.83
N LYS A 5 -21.30 11.68 28.89
CA LYS A 5 -20.34 10.57 28.84
C LYS A 5 -20.81 9.43 27.93
N LYS A 6 -22.11 9.13 27.90
CA LYS A 6 -22.65 8.05 27.04
C LYS A 6 -22.48 8.38 25.57
N LEU A 7 -22.79 9.62 25.17
CA LEU A 7 -22.57 10.08 23.80
C LEU A 7 -21.08 10.11 23.42
N LEU A 8 -20.21 10.42 24.39
CA LEU A 8 -18.76 10.39 24.16
C LEU A 8 -18.27 8.96 23.87
N TYR A 9 -18.65 7.98 24.69
CA TYR A 9 -18.32 6.56 24.42
C TYR A 9 -18.92 6.08 23.10
N LEU A 10 -20.16 6.49 22.79
CA LEU A 10 -20.83 6.15 21.54
C LEU A 10 -20.13 6.78 20.32
N ALA A 11 -19.46 7.93 20.47
CA ALA A 11 -18.68 8.53 19.39
C ALA A 11 -17.40 7.73 19.09
N PHE A 12 -16.75 7.15 20.10
CA PHE A 12 -15.51 6.38 19.91
C PHE A 12 -15.71 5.09 19.11
N ILE A 13 -16.85 4.41 19.25
CA ILE A 13 -17.13 3.15 18.56
C ILE A 13 -17.03 3.29 17.03
N PRO A 14 -17.84 4.14 16.35
CA PRO A 14 -17.75 4.32 14.91
C PRO A 14 -16.44 4.96 14.46
N TYR A 15 -15.80 5.76 15.32
CA TYR A 15 -14.49 6.34 15.04
C TYR A 15 -13.40 5.28 14.90
N ILE A 16 -13.30 4.38 15.88
CA ILE A 16 -12.33 3.28 15.86
C ILE A 16 -12.64 2.29 14.73
N ILE A 17 -13.91 1.99 14.47
CA ILE A 17 -14.30 1.13 13.35
C ILE A 17 -13.87 1.78 12.01
N SER A 18 -14.11 3.07 11.83
CA SER A 18 -13.70 3.80 10.63
C SER A 18 -12.18 3.73 10.43
N MET A 19 -11.39 3.93 11.50
CA MET A 19 -9.94 3.79 11.44
C MET A 19 -9.49 2.35 11.12
N ALA A 20 -10.11 1.35 11.75
CA ALA A 20 -9.77 -0.05 11.54
C ALA A 20 -10.05 -0.51 10.10
N LEU A 21 -11.14 -0.02 9.50
CA LEU A 21 -11.45 -0.30 8.10
C LEU A 21 -10.41 0.27 7.13
N ASN A 22 -9.76 1.38 7.49
CA ASN A 22 -8.77 2.06 6.63
C ASN A 22 -7.35 1.88 7.15
N PHE A 23 -7.10 0.82 7.92
CA PHE A 23 -5.78 0.54 8.43
C PHE A 23 -4.84 0.12 7.29
N PRO A 24 -3.71 0.82 7.06
CA PRO A 24 -2.84 0.63 5.88
C PRO A 24 -1.87 -0.54 6.08
N PHE A 25 -2.37 -1.68 6.57
CA PHE A 25 -1.58 -2.88 6.82
C PHE A 25 -2.49 -4.11 6.83
N PRO A 26 -2.08 -5.27 6.26
CA PRO A 26 -0.74 -5.62 5.75
C PRO A 26 -0.43 -5.19 4.32
N HIS A 27 -1.43 -4.68 3.60
CA HIS A 27 -1.31 -4.19 2.23
C HIS A 27 -1.23 -2.67 2.24
N GLU A 28 -0.37 -2.10 1.40
CA GLU A 28 -0.22 -0.64 1.29
C GLU A 28 -1.57 0.01 0.94
N ARG A 29 -2.33 -0.63 0.03
CA ARG A 29 -3.69 -0.23 -0.33
C ARG A 29 -4.68 -1.39 -0.08
N PRO A 30 -5.37 -1.42 1.07
CA PRO A 30 -6.27 -2.53 1.42
C PRO A 30 -7.43 -2.72 0.44
N TYR A 31 -7.79 -1.66 -0.29
CA TYR A 31 -8.88 -1.67 -1.28
C TYR A 31 -8.40 -1.64 -2.74
N GLY A 32 -7.09 -1.76 -2.99
CA GLY A 32 -6.50 -1.72 -4.34
C GLY A 32 -6.25 -0.31 -4.87
N GLU A 33 -6.25 -0.16 -6.20
CA GLU A 33 -6.00 1.12 -6.86
C GLU A 33 -7.04 2.17 -6.52
N THR A 34 -6.58 3.31 -6.03
CA THR A 34 -7.43 4.40 -5.56
C THR A 34 -7.20 5.64 -6.41
N LEU A 35 -8.29 6.24 -6.89
CA LEU A 35 -8.28 7.47 -7.67
C LEU A 35 -8.62 8.72 -6.85
N LEU A 36 -9.40 8.57 -5.77
CA LEU A 36 -9.81 9.68 -4.91
C LEU A 36 -9.83 9.25 -3.44
N GLU A 37 -9.21 10.07 -2.60
CA GLU A 37 -9.13 9.88 -1.15
C GLU A 37 -9.62 11.11 -0.40
N ILE A 38 -10.29 10.90 0.74
CA ILE A 38 -10.58 11.95 1.71
C ILE A 38 -10.14 11.43 3.08
N PHE A 39 -9.24 12.13 3.75
CA PHE A 39 -8.65 11.70 5.04
C PHE A 39 -8.02 10.30 4.97
N ASN A 40 -7.33 9.98 3.87
CA ASN A 40 -6.74 8.66 3.57
C ASN A 40 -7.78 7.52 3.47
N ILE A 41 -9.04 7.85 3.20
CA ILE A 41 -10.12 6.90 2.94
C ILE A 41 -10.40 6.89 1.43
N PRO A 42 -10.22 5.75 0.73
CA PRO A 42 -10.45 5.64 -0.69
C PRO A 42 -11.94 5.64 -1.01
N ILE A 43 -12.41 6.59 -1.82
CA ILE A 43 -13.82 6.73 -2.19
C ILE A 43 -14.09 6.17 -3.58
N ARG A 44 -13.07 6.17 -4.46
CA ARG A 44 -13.19 5.72 -5.85
C ARG A 44 -11.96 4.93 -6.31
N SER A 45 -12.18 3.83 -7.01
CA SER A 45 -11.19 3.07 -7.80
C SER A 45 -11.49 3.17 -9.29
N ALA A 46 -10.58 2.61 -10.09
CA ALA A 46 -10.82 2.25 -11.49
C ALA A 46 -12.14 1.47 -11.72
N ASN A 47 -12.57 0.65 -10.75
CA ASN A 47 -13.78 -0.18 -10.84
C ASN A 47 -15.06 0.51 -10.31
N GLY A 48 -15.01 1.79 -9.93
CA GLY A 48 -16.16 2.56 -9.44
C GLY A 48 -16.05 3.00 -7.98
N PHE A 49 -17.19 3.17 -7.30
CA PHE A 49 -17.21 3.64 -5.91
C PHE A 49 -16.85 2.54 -4.92
N HIS A 50 -15.96 2.84 -3.96
CA HIS A 50 -15.66 1.93 -2.86
C HIS A 50 -16.70 2.05 -1.76
N ILE A 51 -17.65 1.11 -1.74
CA ILE A 51 -18.72 1.05 -0.73
C ILE A 51 -18.13 1.05 0.69
N MET A 52 -17.02 0.36 0.92
CA MET A 52 -16.34 0.31 2.23
C MET A 52 -15.75 1.66 2.65
N GLY A 53 -15.15 2.39 1.71
CA GLY A 53 -14.65 3.74 1.96
C GLY A 53 -15.77 4.73 2.25
N ILE A 54 -16.87 4.68 1.48
CA ILE A 54 -18.06 5.51 1.72
C ILE A 54 -18.67 5.19 3.10
N LEU A 55 -18.80 3.92 3.45
CA LEU A 55 -19.31 3.48 4.75
C LEU A 55 -18.41 3.99 5.90
N SER A 56 -17.08 3.84 5.75
CA SER A 56 -16.13 4.35 6.74
C SER A 56 -16.25 5.87 6.91
N LEU A 57 -16.34 6.61 5.81
CA LEU A 57 -16.48 8.06 5.86
C LEU A 57 -17.80 8.48 6.54
N ALA A 58 -18.90 7.75 6.27
CA ALA A 58 -20.18 7.98 6.96
C ALA A 58 -20.08 7.71 8.47
N LEU A 59 -19.38 6.65 8.88
CA LEU A 59 -19.10 6.34 10.28
C LEU A 59 -18.24 7.44 10.93
N LEU A 60 -17.22 7.94 10.22
CA LEU A 60 -16.35 9.02 10.69
C LEU A 60 -17.16 10.31 10.94
N PHE A 61 -18.01 10.72 10.00
CA PHE A 61 -18.86 11.89 10.19
C PHE A 61 -19.89 11.71 11.31
N ALA A 62 -20.48 10.51 11.42
CA ALA A 62 -21.37 10.19 12.54
C ALA A 62 -20.64 10.31 13.89
N SER A 63 -19.37 9.86 13.96
CA SER A 63 -18.54 9.98 15.14
C SER A 63 -18.29 11.45 15.53
N PHE A 64 -17.97 12.32 14.56
CA PHE A 64 -17.77 13.75 14.81
C PHE A 64 -19.04 14.43 15.30
N PHE A 65 -20.19 14.10 14.72
CA PHE A 65 -21.47 14.64 15.15
C PHE A 65 -21.78 14.27 16.61
N LEU A 66 -21.57 13.01 16.98
CA LEU A 66 -21.74 12.54 18.37
C LEU A 66 -20.74 13.20 19.32
N LEU A 67 -19.48 13.35 18.88
CA LEU A 67 -18.41 14.00 19.64
C LEU A 67 -18.78 15.46 19.98
N VAL A 68 -19.23 16.24 19.00
CA VAL A 68 -19.68 17.63 19.20
C VAL A 68 -20.82 17.71 20.21
N ARG A 69 -21.81 16.81 20.12
CA ARG A 69 -22.94 16.76 21.08
C ARG A 69 -22.55 16.31 22.48
N SER A 70 -21.45 15.56 22.61
CA SER A 70 -20.97 15.04 23.88
C SER A 70 -20.20 16.08 24.72
N ILE A 71 -19.73 17.18 24.11
CA ILE A 71 -18.82 18.17 24.71
C ILE A 71 -19.52 19.54 24.85
N ALA A 72 -19.30 20.20 25.99
CA ALA A 72 -19.94 21.49 26.29
C ALA A 72 -19.14 22.72 25.80
N LYS A 73 -17.82 22.63 25.73
CA LYS A 73 -16.90 23.73 25.38
C LYS A 73 -15.74 23.19 24.55
N TYR A 74 -15.17 23.99 23.65
CA TYR A 74 -14.05 23.62 22.76
C TYR A 74 -14.38 22.52 21.73
N GLN A 75 -15.62 22.44 21.26
CA GLN A 75 -16.08 21.45 20.29
C GLN A 75 -15.20 21.41 19.03
N GLY A 76 -14.91 22.57 18.44
CA GLY A 76 -14.06 22.64 17.24
C GLY A 76 -12.62 22.13 17.46
N ARG A 77 -12.02 22.38 18.63
CA ARG A 77 -10.66 21.89 18.94
C ARG A 77 -10.64 20.36 19.06
N MET A 78 -11.67 19.78 19.65
CA MET A 78 -11.79 18.33 19.81
C MET A 78 -12.03 17.63 18.47
N VAL A 79 -12.85 18.22 17.59
CA VAL A 79 -13.03 17.70 16.23
C VAL A 79 -11.73 17.82 15.43
N LEU A 80 -11.02 18.94 15.52
CA LEU A 80 -9.72 19.11 14.85
C LEU A 80 -8.71 18.04 15.32
N LEU A 81 -8.61 17.80 16.62
CA LEU A 81 -7.76 16.74 17.17
C LEU A 81 -8.19 15.35 16.67
N ALA A 82 -9.49 15.07 16.62
CA ALA A 82 -10.00 13.79 16.10
C ALA A 82 -9.70 13.61 14.60
N ILE A 83 -9.72 14.69 13.80
CA ILE A 83 -9.30 14.65 12.39
C ILE A 83 -7.81 14.34 12.28
N LEU A 84 -6.96 15.04 13.04
CA LEU A 84 -5.52 14.79 13.04
C LEU A 84 -5.19 13.35 13.42
N VAL A 85 -5.83 12.83 14.47
CA VAL A 85 -5.66 11.43 14.88
C VAL A 85 -6.14 10.47 13.79
N ALA A 86 -7.27 10.75 13.13
CA ALA A 86 -7.78 9.87 12.08
C ALA A 86 -6.86 9.81 10.85
N VAL A 87 -6.21 10.92 10.51
CA VAL A 87 -5.29 11.01 9.37
C VAL A 87 -3.93 10.37 9.68
N PHE A 88 -3.34 10.67 10.85
CA PHE A 88 -1.95 10.28 11.14
C PHE A 88 -1.82 8.96 11.91
N ALA A 89 -2.73 8.67 12.84
CA ALA A 89 -2.57 7.52 13.72
C ALA A 89 -2.57 6.16 13.00
N PRO A 90 -3.40 5.90 11.96
CA PRO A 90 -3.38 4.60 11.28
C PRO A 90 -2.00 4.26 10.71
N SER A 91 -1.39 5.19 9.95
CA SER A 91 -0.07 4.99 9.36
C SER A 91 1.04 4.87 10.42
N MET A 92 0.99 5.70 11.48
CA MET A 92 1.96 5.62 12.57
C MET A 92 1.87 4.28 13.32
N LEU A 93 0.66 3.81 13.60
CA LEU A 93 0.43 2.53 14.26
C LEU A 93 0.83 1.35 13.38
N ALA A 94 0.54 1.41 12.08
CA ALA A 94 0.96 0.40 11.11
C ALA A 94 2.49 0.30 11.04
N ASN A 95 3.18 1.43 10.92
CA ASN A 95 4.65 1.45 10.90
C ASN A 95 5.24 0.96 12.22
N ALA A 96 4.70 1.41 13.37
CA ALA A 96 5.15 0.94 14.67
C ALA A 96 4.95 -0.58 14.82
N TYR A 97 3.81 -1.11 14.40
CA TYR A 97 3.54 -2.54 14.41
C TYR A 97 4.53 -3.31 13.52
N GLN A 98 4.74 -2.82 12.29
CA GLN A 98 5.66 -3.41 11.32
C GLN A 98 7.11 -3.44 11.84
N GLN A 99 7.56 -2.39 12.53
CA GLN A 99 8.91 -2.30 13.06
C GLN A 99 9.15 -3.11 14.35
N THR A 100 8.10 -3.41 15.12
CA THR A 100 8.26 -3.96 16.48
C THR A 100 7.66 -5.34 16.70
N PHE A 101 6.58 -5.68 16.02
CA PHE A 101 5.81 -6.91 16.27
C PHE A 101 5.62 -7.79 15.05
N ALA A 102 5.74 -7.24 13.84
CA ALA A 102 5.59 -8.03 12.62
C ALA A 102 6.77 -9.01 12.43
N ASP A 103 6.52 -10.11 11.72
CA ASP A 103 7.49 -11.16 11.44
C ASP A 103 7.40 -11.63 9.98
N GLY A 104 8.45 -12.28 9.49
CA GLY A 104 8.59 -12.73 8.11
C GLY A 104 8.34 -11.59 7.12
N ILE A 105 7.55 -11.85 6.08
CA ILE A 105 7.25 -10.84 5.05
C ILE A 105 6.49 -9.63 5.60
N TYR A 106 5.87 -9.71 6.78
CA TYR A 106 5.16 -8.60 7.39
C TYR A 106 6.11 -7.58 8.04
N ALA A 107 7.34 -7.97 8.37
CA ALA A 107 8.40 -7.09 8.88
C ALA A 107 9.17 -6.38 7.76
N VAL A 108 9.05 -6.85 6.51
CA VAL A 108 9.73 -6.27 5.34
C VAL A 108 9.06 -4.95 4.94
N SER A 109 9.83 -3.87 4.98
CA SER A 109 9.50 -2.56 4.42
C SER A 109 9.99 -2.48 2.98
N TYR A 110 9.24 -1.76 2.14
CA TYR A 110 9.54 -1.51 0.75
C TYR A 110 9.41 -0.01 0.50
N ASP A 111 10.47 0.61 -0.03
CA ASP A 111 10.47 2.03 -0.36
C ASP A 111 10.00 2.21 -1.81
N ARG A 112 8.67 2.27 -1.97
CA ARG A 112 8.02 2.41 -3.26
C ARG A 112 8.46 3.68 -3.98
N GLU A 113 8.62 4.80 -3.29
CA GLU A 113 9.00 6.08 -3.92
C GLU A 113 10.39 6.02 -4.57
N TRP A 114 11.29 5.21 -4.02
CA TRP A 114 12.62 4.97 -4.58
C TRP A 114 12.71 3.79 -5.55
N SER A 115 11.66 2.97 -5.65
CA SER A 115 11.63 1.87 -6.61
C SER A 115 11.58 2.39 -8.04
N ASN A 116 12.38 1.79 -8.92
CA ASN A 116 12.44 2.18 -10.32
C ASN A 116 12.80 1.00 -11.21
N CYS A 117 12.11 0.90 -12.34
CA CYS A 117 12.38 -0.05 -13.41
C CYS A 117 12.71 0.68 -14.71
N ARG A 118 13.62 0.11 -15.49
CA ARG A 118 13.99 0.57 -16.83
C ARG A 118 13.87 -0.58 -17.81
N PHE A 119 13.27 -0.29 -18.95
CA PHE A 119 13.05 -1.23 -20.04
C PHE A 119 13.64 -0.69 -21.33
N GLU A 120 14.33 -1.54 -22.08
CA GLU A 120 14.98 -1.17 -23.34
C GLU A 120 15.12 -2.39 -24.25
N MET A 121 14.71 -2.28 -25.51
CA MET A 121 14.93 -3.32 -26.51
C MET A 121 16.43 -3.46 -26.82
N ILE A 122 16.93 -4.69 -26.75
CA ILE A 122 18.25 -5.10 -27.23
C ILE A 122 18.05 -5.96 -28.47
N GLY A 123 18.01 -5.32 -29.64
CA GLY A 123 17.73 -5.98 -30.91
C GLY A 123 16.25 -5.91 -31.29
N GLU A 124 15.80 -6.83 -32.16
CA GLU A 124 14.45 -6.78 -32.73
C GLU A 124 13.37 -7.45 -31.86
N SER A 125 13.75 -8.41 -31.01
CA SER A 125 12.79 -9.25 -30.28
C SER A 125 13.11 -9.48 -28.80
N THR A 126 14.16 -8.85 -28.27
CA THR A 126 14.55 -9.03 -26.87
C THR A 126 14.43 -7.72 -26.12
N LEU A 127 13.60 -7.71 -25.08
CA LEU A 127 13.46 -6.60 -24.16
C LEU A 127 14.30 -6.85 -22.91
N ARG A 128 15.18 -5.92 -22.56
CA ARG A 128 15.88 -5.92 -21.27
C ARG A 128 15.08 -5.12 -20.27
N GLY A 129 14.76 -5.73 -19.14
CA GLY A 129 14.18 -5.08 -17.96
C GLY A 129 15.14 -5.10 -16.77
N GLU A 130 15.32 -3.94 -16.13
CA GLU A 130 16.17 -3.76 -14.95
C GLU A 130 15.39 -3.00 -13.88
N CYS A 131 15.28 -3.54 -12.66
CA CYS A 131 14.62 -2.85 -11.54
C CYS A 131 15.50 -2.79 -10.31
N ASP A 132 15.49 -1.63 -9.66
CA ASP A 132 16.06 -1.42 -8.33
C ASP A 132 14.90 -1.37 -7.32
N LEU A 133 14.84 -2.37 -6.42
CA LEU A 133 13.77 -2.55 -5.43
C LEU A 133 14.35 -2.43 -4.00
N PRO A 134 14.20 -1.28 -3.33
CA PRO A 134 14.73 -1.05 -1.99
C PRO A 134 13.87 -1.71 -0.92
N PHE A 135 14.48 -2.63 -0.16
CA PHE A 135 13.86 -3.32 0.97
C PHE A 135 14.62 -3.08 2.28
N GLU A 136 13.90 -3.17 3.39
CA GLU A 136 14.45 -3.20 4.74
C GLU A 136 13.71 -4.24 5.57
N ASN A 137 14.44 -5.16 6.20
CA ASN A 137 13.87 -6.13 7.13
C ASN A 137 13.97 -5.57 8.55
N TYR A 138 12.85 -5.21 9.18
CA TYR A 138 12.87 -4.71 10.56
C TYR A 138 13.02 -5.80 11.63
N ASN A 139 12.89 -7.08 11.25
CA ASN A 139 13.08 -8.18 12.20
C ASN A 139 14.55 -8.60 12.27
N SER A 140 14.93 -9.22 13.39
CA SER A 140 16.26 -9.82 13.61
C SER A 140 16.44 -11.17 12.92
N ASN A 141 15.35 -11.79 12.45
CA ASN A 141 15.39 -13.05 11.73
C ASN A 141 15.51 -12.80 10.23
N ASP A 142 16.25 -13.68 9.55
CA ASP A 142 16.34 -13.68 8.10
C ASP A 142 14.98 -14.00 7.48
N VAL A 143 14.69 -13.40 6.33
CA VAL A 143 13.44 -13.59 5.61
C VAL A 143 13.72 -13.88 4.14
N GLN A 144 13.03 -14.88 3.61
CA GLN A 144 13.06 -15.25 2.20
C GLN A 144 11.63 -15.14 1.65
N PHE A 145 11.51 -14.50 0.49
CA PHE A 145 10.24 -14.33 -0.21
C PHE A 145 10.43 -14.24 -1.72
N THR A 146 9.36 -14.49 -2.47
CA THR A 146 9.34 -14.32 -3.93
C THR A 146 8.61 -13.04 -4.31
N LEU A 147 9.05 -12.39 -5.38
CA LEU A 147 8.43 -11.21 -5.97
C LEU A 147 7.59 -11.56 -7.20
N GLU A 148 6.49 -10.84 -7.35
CA GLU A 148 5.73 -10.71 -8.59
C GLU A 148 5.46 -9.23 -8.88
N PHE A 149 5.63 -8.82 -10.12
CA PHE A 149 5.37 -7.47 -10.58
C PHE A 149 3.91 -7.32 -11.02
N ASN A 150 3.26 -6.24 -10.59
CA ASN A 150 1.97 -5.79 -11.11
C ASN A 150 2.15 -4.50 -11.89
N GLU A 151 1.31 -4.29 -12.89
CA GLU A 151 1.25 -3.00 -13.59
C GLU A 151 0.86 -1.91 -12.58
N SER A 152 1.64 -0.83 -12.56
CA SER A 152 1.34 0.34 -11.71
C SER A 152 0.32 1.27 -12.36
N PHE A 153 0.23 1.21 -13.69
CA PHE A 153 -0.66 2.02 -14.51
C PHE A 153 -1.19 1.18 -15.67
N TYR A 154 -2.51 1.06 -15.77
CA TYR A 154 -3.14 0.58 -16.99
C TYR A 154 -3.12 1.72 -18.02
N PHE A 155 -2.24 1.62 -19.02
CA PHE A 155 -2.29 2.48 -20.20
C PHE A 155 -3.60 2.23 -20.97
N GLU A 156 -4.09 3.22 -21.73
CA GLU A 156 -5.36 3.09 -22.49
C GLU A 156 -5.39 1.86 -23.42
N ASP A 157 -4.21 1.36 -23.83
CA ASP A 157 -4.02 0.22 -24.72
C ASP A 157 -3.58 -1.08 -24.00
N ASP A 158 -3.69 -1.17 -22.66
CA ASP A 158 -3.27 -2.33 -21.86
C ASP A 158 -1.80 -2.76 -22.11
N ILE A 159 -0.92 -1.79 -22.37
CA ILE A 159 0.50 -2.03 -22.64
C ILE A 159 1.14 -2.66 -21.40
N LYS A 160 1.74 -3.85 -21.56
CA LYS A 160 2.45 -4.54 -20.48
C LYS A 160 3.85 -3.98 -20.33
N MET A 161 4.23 -3.64 -19.10
CA MET A 161 5.57 -3.16 -18.78
C MET A 161 6.14 -3.92 -17.60
N GLU A 162 5.68 -3.66 -16.37
CA GLU A 162 6.29 -4.28 -15.18
C GLU A 162 6.03 -5.78 -15.11
N SER A 163 4.83 -6.23 -15.51
CA SER A 163 4.47 -7.66 -15.43
C SER A 163 5.28 -8.57 -16.37
N LEU A 164 5.96 -8.01 -17.38
CA LEU A 164 6.84 -8.78 -18.27
C LEU A 164 8.00 -9.43 -17.52
N LEU A 165 8.46 -8.82 -16.42
CA LEU A 165 9.53 -9.37 -15.58
C LEU A 165 9.14 -10.70 -14.92
N ASN A 166 7.84 -10.99 -14.78
CA ASN A 166 7.37 -12.26 -14.24
C ASN A 166 7.62 -13.46 -15.17
N ILE A 167 7.86 -13.23 -16.47
CA ILE A 167 8.10 -14.29 -17.47
C ILE A 167 9.41 -15.03 -17.16
N SER A 168 10.42 -14.31 -16.65
CA SER A 168 11.69 -14.88 -16.22
C SER A 168 11.61 -15.73 -14.94
N GLY A 169 10.41 -15.84 -14.35
CA GLY A 169 10.13 -16.63 -13.16
C GLY A 169 9.96 -15.78 -11.90
N PRO A 170 9.58 -16.41 -10.77
CA PRO A 170 9.49 -15.72 -9.50
C PRO A 170 10.89 -15.34 -9.01
N HIS A 171 11.09 -14.05 -8.73
CA HIS A 171 12.38 -13.55 -8.24
C HIS A 171 12.47 -13.78 -6.73
N THR A 172 13.40 -14.62 -6.29
CA THR A 172 13.59 -14.92 -4.86
C THR A 172 14.52 -13.89 -4.24
N VAL A 173 14.10 -13.30 -3.14
CA VAL A 173 14.85 -12.32 -2.36
C VAL A 173 15.10 -12.88 -0.97
N GLU A 174 16.36 -12.76 -0.55
CA GLU A 174 16.81 -13.06 0.81
C GLU A 174 17.28 -11.75 1.44
N LEU A 175 16.75 -11.47 2.64
CA LEU A 175 17.18 -10.37 3.50
C LEU A 175 17.57 -10.93 4.85
N ALA A 176 18.79 -10.64 5.30
CA ALA A 176 19.22 -10.94 6.65
C ALA A 176 18.45 -10.09 7.68
N GLY A 177 18.51 -10.48 8.95
CA GLY A 177 17.95 -9.68 10.04
C GLY A 177 18.51 -8.24 10.06
N HIS A 178 17.64 -7.24 10.16
CA HIS A 178 17.98 -5.80 10.11
C HIS A 178 18.70 -5.35 8.84
N GLU A 179 18.66 -6.13 7.76
CA GLU A 179 19.29 -5.76 6.51
C GLU A 179 18.46 -4.73 5.75
N ARG A 180 19.14 -3.69 5.24
CA ARG A 180 18.62 -2.82 4.19
C ARG A 180 19.36 -3.13 2.90
N LYS A 181 18.61 -3.51 1.86
CA LYS A 181 19.15 -3.98 0.57
C LYS A 181 18.36 -3.37 -0.59
N VAL A 182 19.07 -2.99 -1.64
CA VAL A 182 18.43 -2.69 -2.94
C VAL A 182 18.56 -3.95 -3.78
N GLU A 183 17.46 -4.66 -3.93
CA GLU A 183 17.39 -5.86 -4.77
C GLU A 183 17.36 -5.45 -6.24
N LYS A 184 18.24 -6.06 -7.04
CA LYS A 184 18.35 -5.77 -8.47
C LYS A 184 17.75 -6.91 -9.26
N VAL A 185 16.61 -6.67 -9.88
CA VAL A 185 15.97 -7.63 -10.77
C VAL A 185 16.39 -7.33 -12.20
N TYR A 186 16.91 -8.35 -12.89
CA TYR A 186 17.34 -8.29 -14.29
C TYR A 186 16.65 -9.39 -15.07
N ALA A 187 16.08 -9.06 -16.23
CA ALA A 187 15.56 -10.04 -17.17
C ALA A 187 15.80 -9.61 -18.61
N GLU A 188 16.16 -10.58 -19.45
CA GLU A 188 16.05 -10.49 -20.91
C GLU A 188 14.84 -11.32 -21.32
N ILE A 189 13.88 -10.66 -21.95
CA ILE A 189 12.55 -11.21 -22.24
C ILE A 189 12.40 -11.28 -23.75
N ASP A 190 12.11 -12.46 -24.27
CA ASP A 190 11.69 -12.63 -25.66
C ASP A 190 10.26 -12.10 -25.81
N VAL A 191 10.11 -11.02 -26.56
CA VAL A 191 8.83 -10.34 -26.79
C VAL A 191 8.22 -10.69 -28.16
N THR A 192 8.81 -11.63 -28.91
CA THR A 192 8.35 -12.01 -30.27
C THR A 192 6.86 -12.39 -30.32
N GLU A 193 6.39 -13.13 -29.31
CA GLU A 193 4.99 -13.59 -29.21
C GLU A 193 4.14 -12.73 -28.27
N ILE A 194 4.67 -11.61 -27.77
CA ILE A 194 3.98 -10.74 -26.83
C ILE A 194 3.38 -9.57 -27.60
N GLU A 195 2.06 -9.56 -27.74
CA GLU A 195 1.38 -8.38 -28.27
C GLU A 195 1.38 -7.25 -27.22
N ASN A 196 1.47 -5.99 -27.69
CA ASN A 196 1.38 -4.78 -26.87
C ASN A 196 2.36 -4.72 -25.68
N HIS A 197 3.66 -4.90 -25.97
CA HIS A 197 4.74 -4.62 -25.02
C HIS A 197 5.31 -3.21 -25.23
N VAL A 198 6.04 -2.71 -24.23
CA VAL A 198 6.83 -1.48 -24.35
C VAL A 198 8.14 -1.73 -25.12
N ASP A 199 8.57 -0.79 -25.97
CA ASP A 199 9.90 -0.84 -26.61
C ASP A 199 10.99 -0.23 -25.74
N SER A 200 10.66 0.84 -25.01
CA SER A 200 11.53 1.44 -24.00
C SER A 200 10.73 2.28 -23.02
N GLY A 201 11.21 2.39 -21.78
CA GLY A 201 10.57 3.24 -20.79
C GLY A 201 11.16 3.11 -19.40
N THR A 202 10.71 3.97 -18.50
CA THR A 202 10.99 3.88 -17.07
C THR A 202 9.70 3.92 -16.27
N SER A 203 9.61 3.12 -15.22
CA SER A 203 8.51 3.14 -14.27
C SER A 203 9.06 3.37 -12.87
N SER A 204 8.51 4.34 -12.15
CA SER A 204 8.83 4.61 -10.75
C SER A 204 7.60 4.35 -9.88
N GLY A 205 7.79 3.99 -8.62
CA GLY A 205 6.64 3.62 -7.77
C GLY A 205 6.07 2.24 -8.10
N VAL A 206 6.95 1.31 -8.42
CA VAL A 206 6.66 -0.03 -8.93
C VAL A 206 5.83 -0.82 -7.93
N SER A 207 4.68 -1.34 -8.38
CA SER A 207 3.79 -2.15 -7.57
C SER A 207 4.21 -3.61 -7.60
N ILE A 208 4.39 -4.22 -6.42
CA ILE A 208 4.87 -5.60 -6.31
C ILE A 208 4.01 -6.43 -5.35
N VAL A 209 4.07 -7.74 -5.51
CA VAL A 209 3.52 -8.71 -4.56
C VAL A 209 4.66 -9.54 -4.01
N ILE A 210 4.82 -9.55 -2.70
CA ILE A 210 5.77 -10.43 -2.01
C ILE A 210 5.04 -11.62 -1.41
N LYS A 211 5.58 -12.83 -1.58
CA LYS A 211 4.98 -14.08 -1.10
C LYS A 211 5.98 -14.93 -0.32
N SER A 212 5.52 -15.55 0.76
CA SER A 212 6.28 -16.53 1.53
C SER A 212 5.34 -17.58 2.10
N GLY A 213 5.41 -18.81 1.58
CA GLY A 213 4.44 -19.86 1.85
C GLY A 213 3.02 -19.44 1.41
N GLU A 214 2.06 -19.52 2.33
CA GLU A 214 0.66 -19.10 2.10
C GLU A 214 0.45 -17.59 2.31
N ASN A 215 1.44 -16.87 2.83
CA ASN A 215 1.32 -15.44 3.09
C ASN A 215 1.68 -14.61 1.86
N MET A 216 0.92 -13.52 1.64
CA MET A 216 1.17 -12.58 0.56
C MET A 216 0.93 -11.13 1.00
N ARG A 217 1.70 -10.19 0.46
CA ARG A 217 1.48 -8.74 0.65
C ARG A 217 1.61 -8.02 -0.69
N ARG A 218 0.68 -7.09 -0.95
CA ARG A 218 0.75 -6.14 -2.05
C ARG A 218 1.36 -4.84 -1.53
N LEU A 219 2.45 -4.42 -2.16
CA LEU A 219 3.28 -3.27 -1.81
C LEU A 219 3.42 -2.32 -3.00
#